data_AF-A0A1F5DLC0-F1
#
_entry.id   AF-A0A1F5DLC0-F1
#
_cell.length_a   1.000
_cell.length_b   1.000
_cell.length_c   1.000
_cell.angle_alpha   90.00
_cell.angle_beta   90.00
_cell.angle_gamma   90.00
#
_symmetry.space_group_name_H-M   'P 1'
#
loop_
_entity.id
_entity.type
_entity.pdbx_description
1 polymer ?
#
loop_
_entity_poly.entity_id
_entity_poly.type
_entity_poly.pdbx_seq_one_letter_code
_entity_poly.pdbx_strand_id
1 'polypeptide(L)'
;MKNYLEFISMEWTDYDDFEKKYGSDMNSDSYALRESMAGWLNKAGILLKYGIMDRELLYDFLGPAAIGMWNLYGEIIRTQREFAHMPELWRDWEYLYGEMVKIGAERGIDASFKEDLRYTDEVKRRIAAKST
;
A
#
# COMPACT_ATOMS: atom_id res chain seq x y z
N MET A 1 1.43 -22.12 -3.98
CA MET A 1 2.27 -21.02 -3.47
C MET A 1 1.76 -19.77 -4.17
N LYS A 2 0.93 -18.97 -3.49
CA LYS A 2 0.53 -17.66 -4.00
C LYS A 2 1.78 -16.78 -4.08
N ASN A 3 1.95 -16.05 -5.17
CA ASN A 3 3.22 -15.38 -5.48
C ASN A 3 3.01 -13.90 -5.82
N TYR A 4 4.12 -13.18 -5.98
CA TYR A 4 4.15 -11.76 -6.34
C TYR A 4 3.19 -11.38 -7.48
N LEU A 5 3.04 -12.24 -8.50
CA LEU A 5 2.17 -11.97 -9.65
C LEU A 5 0.69 -11.89 -9.24
N GLU A 6 0.23 -12.78 -8.36
CA GLU A 6 -1.16 -12.75 -7.86
C GLU A 6 -1.44 -11.46 -7.08
N PHE A 7 -0.46 -10.95 -6.34
CA PHE A 7 -0.63 -9.70 -5.58
C PHE A 7 -0.70 -8.47 -6.49
N ILE A 8 0.10 -8.42 -7.56
CA ILE A 8 0.09 -7.27 -8.47
C ILE A 8 -0.99 -7.35 -9.57
N SER A 9 -1.69 -8.48 -9.69
CA SER A 9 -2.75 -8.70 -10.68
C SER A 9 -4.16 -8.66 -10.07
N MET A 10 -4.30 -8.17 -8.83
CA MET A 10 -5.62 -8.00 -8.21
C MET A 10 -6.33 -6.80 -8.84
N GLU A 11 -7.63 -6.94 -9.08
CA GLU A 11 -8.42 -5.91 -9.74
C GLU A 11 -9.72 -5.67 -8.97
N TRP A 12 -10.03 -4.40 -8.76
CA TRP A 12 -11.25 -3.95 -8.10
C TRP A 12 -11.76 -2.65 -8.74
N THR A 13 -13.08 -2.47 -8.72
CA THR A 13 -13.70 -1.25 -9.27
C THR A 13 -13.81 -0.12 -8.26
N ASP A 14 -13.92 -0.47 -6.99
CA ASP A 14 -14.08 0.42 -5.84
C ASP A 14 -13.67 -0.31 -4.55
N TYR A 15 -13.69 0.42 -3.43
CA TYR A 15 -13.34 -0.15 -2.12
C TYR A 15 -14.24 -1.33 -1.70
N ASP A 16 -15.55 -1.28 -1.98
CA ASP A 16 -16.46 -2.35 -1.54
C ASP A 16 -16.25 -3.64 -2.35
N ASP A 17 -15.97 -3.51 -3.64
CA ASP A 17 -15.57 -4.63 -4.50
C ASP A 17 -14.25 -5.25 -4.00
N PHE A 18 -13.28 -4.42 -3.60
CA PHE A 18 -12.05 -4.89 -2.98
C PHE A 18 -12.33 -5.72 -1.72
N GLU A 19 -13.09 -5.19 -0.77
CA GLU A 19 -13.38 -5.89 0.49
C GLU A 19 -14.17 -7.19 0.25
N LYS A 20 -15.11 -7.21 -0.70
CA LYS A 20 -15.85 -8.43 -1.07
C LYS A 20 -14.96 -9.52 -1.66
N LYS A 21 -13.97 -9.16 -2.47
CA LYS A 21 -13.06 -10.11 -3.14
C LYS A 21 -11.87 -10.53 -2.27
N TYR A 22 -11.32 -9.59 -1.51
CA TYR A 22 -9.98 -9.68 -0.92
C TYR A 22 -9.92 -9.24 0.56
N GLY A 23 -11.05 -8.87 1.16
CA GLY A 23 -11.15 -8.55 2.58
C GLY A 23 -10.79 -9.76 3.46
N SER A 24 -10.30 -9.49 4.67
CA SER A 24 -9.84 -10.53 5.61
C SER A 24 -10.93 -11.55 5.95
N ASP A 25 -12.18 -11.10 6.04
CA ASP A 25 -13.34 -11.95 6.38
C ASP A 25 -13.81 -12.79 5.19
N MET A 26 -13.50 -12.37 3.97
CA MET A 26 -13.96 -13.00 2.73
C MET A 26 -12.93 -13.95 2.13
N ASN A 27 -11.64 -13.62 2.25
CA ASN A 27 -10.55 -14.34 1.60
C ASN A 27 -9.26 -14.27 2.44
N SER A 28 -9.14 -15.19 3.39
CA SER A 28 -8.00 -15.27 4.31
C SER A 28 -6.67 -15.51 3.61
N ASP A 29 -6.65 -16.23 2.49
CA ASP A 29 -5.44 -16.47 1.70
C ASP A 29 -4.95 -15.18 1.02
N SER A 30 -5.85 -14.40 0.42
CA SER A 30 -5.50 -13.10 -0.14
C SER A 30 -5.03 -12.16 0.95
N TYR A 31 -5.69 -12.14 2.11
CA TYR A 31 -5.23 -11.36 3.25
C TYR A 31 -3.82 -11.75 3.69
N ALA A 32 -3.51 -13.04 3.84
CA ALA A 32 -2.18 -13.52 4.21
C ALA A 32 -1.10 -13.11 3.21
N LEU A 33 -1.42 -13.14 1.90
CA LEU A 33 -0.52 -12.64 0.86
C LEU A 33 -0.26 -11.14 1.01
N ARG A 34 -1.31 -10.33 1.23
CA ARG A 34 -1.17 -8.88 1.45
C ARG A 34 -0.34 -8.57 2.70
N GLU A 35 -0.61 -9.25 3.81
CA GLU A 35 0.16 -9.12 5.05
C GLU A 35 1.65 -9.44 4.85
N SER A 36 1.97 -10.48 4.09
CA SER A 36 3.36 -10.84 3.79
C SER A 36 4.07 -9.77 2.95
N MET A 37 3.43 -9.27 1.88
CA MET A 37 4.01 -8.27 0.99
C MET A 37 4.15 -6.91 1.68
N ALA A 38 3.07 -6.44 2.31
CA ALA A 38 3.07 -5.19 3.05
C ALA A 38 4.05 -5.24 4.23
N GLY A 39 4.12 -6.38 4.93
CA GLY A 39 5.06 -6.62 6.02
C GLY A 39 6.52 -6.52 5.61
N TRP A 40 6.87 -7.07 4.44
CA TRP A 40 8.22 -6.96 3.89
C TRP A 40 8.58 -5.50 3.59
N LEU A 41 7.72 -4.78 2.88
CA LEU A 41 7.96 -3.38 2.50
C LEU A 41 7.97 -2.43 3.71
N ASN A 42 7.10 -2.67 4.69
CA ASN A 42 7.09 -1.89 5.93
C ASN A 42 8.39 -2.06 6.72
N LYS A 43 8.92 -3.29 6.82
CA LYS A 43 10.22 -3.53 7.46
C LYS A 43 11.37 -2.85 6.71
N ALA A 44 11.36 -2.88 5.37
CA ALA A 44 12.34 -2.13 4.59
C ALA A 44 12.27 -0.61 4.85
N GLY A 45 11.06 -0.06 4.99
CA GLY A 45 10.85 1.33 5.38
C GLY A 45 11.42 1.68 6.75
N ILE A 46 11.26 0.79 7.74
CA ILE A 46 11.89 0.94 9.07
C ILE A 46 13.41 1.00 8.93
N LEU A 47 14.01 0.07 8.20
CA LEU A 47 15.46 0.01 8.01
C LEU A 47 16.01 1.28 7.33
N LEU A 48 15.30 1.82 6.34
CA LEU A 48 15.64 3.09 5.71
C LEU A 48 15.51 4.27 6.67
N LYS A 49 14.37 4.37 7.38
CA LYS A 49 14.05 5.46 8.30
C LYS A 49 15.08 5.63 9.42
N TYR A 50 15.66 4.53 9.88
CA TYR A 50 16.71 4.52 10.91
C TYR A 50 18.14 4.52 10.33
N GLY A 51 18.29 4.68 9.02
CA GLY A 51 19.61 4.78 8.37
C GLY A 51 20.42 3.48 8.41
N ILE A 52 19.78 2.33 8.59
CA ILE A 52 20.44 1.01 8.63
C ILE A 52 20.81 0.56 7.21
N MET A 53 20.00 0.92 6.21
CA MET A 53 20.28 0.66 4.79
C MET A 53 20.50 1.97 4.03
N ASP A 54 21.45 1.94 3.09
CA ASP A 54 21.66 3.02 2.15
C ASP A 54 20.45 3.19 1.22
N ARG A 55 20.07 4.44 0.98
CA ARG A 55 18.85 4.77 0.23
C ARG A 55 18.94 4.41 -1.26
N GLU A 56 20.11 4.57 -1.87
CA GLU A 56 20.31 4.29 -3.30
C GLU A 56 20.35 2.78 -3.52
N LEU A 57 21.06 2.05 -2.65
CA LEU A 57 21.05 0.59 -2.63
C LEU A 57 19.63 0.05 -2.47
N LEU A 58 18.84 0.64 -1.56
CA LEU A 58 17.47 0.20 -1.33
C LEU A 58 16.57 0.49 -2.54
N TYR A 59 16.76 1.63 -3.21
CA TYR A 59 16.06 1.95 -4.44
C TYR A 59 16.38 0.95 -5.55
N ASP A 60 17.66 0.62 -5.75
CA ASP A 60 18.07 -0.37 -6.75
C ASP A 60 17.54 -1.77 -6.44
N PHE A 61 17.41 -2.10 -5.15
CA PHE A 61 16.96 -3.42 -4.71
C PHE A 61 15.42 -3.60 -4.76
N LEU A 62 14.65 -2.59 -4.34
CA LEU A 62 13.20 -2.72 -4.22
C LEU A 62 12.38 -1.48 -4.57
N GLY A 63 13.01 -0.39 -5.02
CA GLY A 63 12.36 0.89 -5.31
C GLY A 63 11.15 0.74 -6.24
N PRO A 64 11.30 0.17 -7.45
CA PRO A 64 10.18 -0.03 -8.36
C PRO A 64 9.03 -0.85 -7.78
N ALA A 65 9.34 -1.88 -6.98
CA ALA A 65 8.32 -2.72 -6.34
C ALA A 65 7.60 -1.97 -5.21
N ALA A 66 8.33 -1.26 -4.36
CA ALA A 66 7.76 -0.44 -3.29
C ALA A 66 6.83 0.64 -3.85
N ILE A 67 7.24 1.28 -4.96
CA ILE A 67 6.46 2.29 -5.66
C ILE A 67 5.20 1.68 -6.27
N GLY A 68 5.36 0.68 -7.15
CA GLY A 68 4.24 0.09 -7.88
C GLY A 68 3.17 -0.50 -6.95
N MET A 69 3.59 -1.21 -5.90
CA MET A 69 2.64 -1.78 -4.95
C MET A 69 1.93 -0.72 -4.10
N TRP A 70 2.61 0.37 -3.73
CA TRP A 70 1.96 1.45 -2.99
C TRP A 70 0.99 2.24 -3.86
N ASN A 71 1.33 2.43 -5.14
CA ASN A 71 0.44 3.08 -6.10
C ASN A 71 -0.86 2.28 -6.31
N LEU A 72 -0.79 0.95 -6.22
CA LEU A 72 -1.93 0.03 -6.30
C LEU A 72 -2.73 0.00 -4.98
N TYR A 73 -2.07 -0.21 -3.83
CA TYR A 73 -2.76 -0.48 -2.56
C TYR A 73 -2.88 0.70 -1.60
N GLY A 74 -2.20 1.81 -1.86
CA GLY A 74 -2.05 2.91 -0.90
C GLY A 74 -3.39 3.51 -0.46
N GLU A 75 -4.33 3.73 -1.39
CA GLU A 75 -5.66 4.25 -1.05
C GLU A 75 -6.52 3.24 -0.27
N ILE A 76 -6.42 1.94 -0.60
CA ILE A 76 -7.07 0.86 0.18
C ILE A 76 -6.56 0.89 1.62
N ILE A 77 -5.24 0.94 1.80
CA ILE A 77 -4.63 0.96 3.12
C ILE A 77 -5.06 2.20 3.90
N ARG A 78 -5.05 3.39 3.30
CA ARG A 78 -5.51 4.63 3.98
C ARG A 78 -6.97 4.52 4.42
N THR A 79 -7.83 4.01 3.54
CA THR A 79 -9.25 3.78 3.88
C THR A 79 -9.41 2.78 5.03
N GLN A 80 -8.64 1.69 5.03
CA GLN A 80 -8.64 0.70 6.11
C GLN A 80 -8.14 1.30 7.44
N ARG A 81 -7.13 2.19 7.42
CA ARG A 81 -6.67 2.91 8.62
C ARG A 81 -7.79 3.73 9.25
N GLU A 82 -8.57 4.43 8.43
CA GLU A 82 -9.71 5.23 8.89
C GLU A 82 -10.81 4.35 9.49
N PHE A 83 -11.16 3.25 8.83
CA PHE A 83 -12.21 2.36 9.31
C PHE A 83 -11.86 1.56 10.56
N ALA A 84 -10.61 1.09 10.66
CA ALA A 84 -10.13 0.27 11.75
C ALA A 84 -9.52 1.08 12.91
N HIS A 85 -9.42 2.41 12.78
CA HIS A 85 -8.71 3.28 13.73
C HIS A 85 -7.26 2.84 13.98
N MET A 86 -6.58 2.42 12.93
CA MET A 86 -5.19 1.94 12.98
C MET A 86 -4.27 2.87 12.19
N PRO A 87 -4.01 4.11 12.66
CA PRO A 87 -3.22 5.09 11.89
C PRO A 87 -1.81 4.60 11.56
N GLU A 88 -1.30 3.64 12.33
CA GLU A 88 0.04 3.09 12.21
C GLU A 88 0.17 1.93 11.20
N LEU A 89 -0.95 1.39 10.70
CA LEU A 89 -0.96 0.23 9.82
C LEU A 89 -0.16 0.52 8.54
N TRP A 90 0.97 -0.15 8.33
CA TRP A 90 1.84 0.04 7.15
C TRP A 90 2.40 1.47 6.97
N ARG A 91 2.47 2.26 8.06
CA ARG A 91 3.04 3.63 8.05
C ARG A 91 4.42 3.67 7.40
N ASP A 92 5.30 2.75 7.77
CA ASP A 92 6.70 2.81 7.35
C ASP A 92 6.87 2.32 5.89
N TRP A 93 5.91 1.58 5.34
CA TRP A 93 5.83 1.37 3.89
C TRP A 93 5.44 2.67 3.15
N GLU A 94 4.50 3.47 3.67
CA GLU A 94 4.21 4.79 3.09
C GLU A 94 5.45 5.71 3.08
N TYR A 95 6.23 5.67 4.17
CA TYR A 95 7.50 6.37 4.26
C TYR A 95 8.48 5.88 3.19
N LEU A 96 8.65 4.55 3.06
CA LEU A 96 9.49 3.95 2.04
C LEU A 96 9.09 4.42 0.64
N TYR A 97 7.79 4.36 0.31
CA TYR A 97 7.25 4.85 -0.95
C TYR A 97 7.70 6.29 -1.23
N GLY A 98 7.50 7.20 -0.26
CA GLY A 98 7.86 8.60 -0.41
C GLY A 98 9.34 8.81 -0.72
N GLU A 99 10.22 8.08 -0.04
CA GLU A 99 11.67 8.16 -0.29
C GLU A 99 12.05 7.56 -1.65
N MET A 100 11.46 6.43 -2.04
CA MET A 100 11.75 5.82 -3.34
C MET A 100 11.28 6.72 -4.50
N VAL A 101 10.11 7.35 -4.39
CA VAL A 101 9.65 8.31 -5.42
C VAL A 101 10.61 9.49 -5.56
N LYS A 102 11.16 10.01 -4.46
CA LYS A 102 12.16 11.10 -4.50
C LYS A 102 13.42 10.68 -5.27
N ILE A 103 13.96 9.50 -4.96
CA ILE A 103 15.15 8.97 -5.67
C ILE A 103 14.83 8.75 -7.16
N GLY A 104 13.66 8.20 -7.47
CA GLY A 104 13.20 8.07 -8.85
C GLY A 104 13.17 9.40 -9.58
N ALA A 105 12.61 10.44 -8.95
CA ALA A 105 12.57 11.80 -9.51
C ALA A 105 13.97 12.40 -9.71
N GLU A 106 14.88 12.23 -8.75
CA GLU A 106 16.29 12.62 -8.88
C GLU A 106 16.99 11.92 -10.05
N ARG A 107 16.57 10.70 -10.38
CA ARG A 107 17.03 9.91 -11.54
C ARG A 107 16.25 10.19 -12.83
N GLY A 108 15.32 11.15 -12.83
CA GLY A 108 14.53 11.53 -14.00
C GLY A 108 13.33 10.62 -14.30
N ILE A 109 12.86 9.86 -13.31
CA ILE A 109 11.70 8.96 -13.42
C ILE A 109 10.54 9.55 -12.61
N ASP A 110 9.43 9.88 -13.28
CA ASP A 110 8.17 10.19 -12.58
C ASP A 110 7.37 8.90 -12.37
N ALA A 111 7.33 8.45 -11.11
CA ALA A 111 6.62 7.25 -10.70
C ALA A 111 5.51 7.53 -9.66
N SER A 112 5.10 8.79 -9.54
CA SER A 112 4.15 9.26 -8.52
C SER A 112 2.67 9.00 -8.85
N PHE A 113 2.39 8.30 -9.96
CA PHE A 113 1.03 7.95 -10.36
C PHE A 113 0.35 7.09 -9.29
N LYS A 114 -0.85 7.49 -8.84
CA LYS A 114 -1.65 6.71 -7.90
C LYS A 114 -2.91 6.21 -8.58
N GLU A 115 -3.34 5.01 -8.25
CA GLU A 115 -4.63 4.52 -8.69
C GLU A 115 -5.75 5.27 -7.94
N ASP A 116 -6.67 5.86 -8.70
CA ASP A 116 -7.80 6.60 -8.13
C ASP A 116 -8.84 5.63 -7.59
N LEU A 117 -8.89 5.47 -6.27
CA LEU A 117 -9.83 4.57 -5.63
C LEU A 117 -11.22 5.21 -5.60
N ARG A 118 -12.18 4.54 -6.25
CA ARG A 118 -13.58 4.94 -6.23
C ARG A 118 -14.24 4.48 -4.94
N TYR A 119 -15.16 5.31 -4.44
CA TYR A 119 -15.93 5.04 -3.23
C TYR A 119 -17.43 5.11 -3.50
N THR A 120 -18.17 4.15 -2.95
CA THR A 120 -19.64 4.15 -2.93
C THR A 120 -20.16 5.22 -1.96
N ASP A 121 -21.42 5.63 -2.11
CA ASP A 121 -22.04 6.61 -1.20
C ASP A 121 -22.17 6.09 0.23
N GLU A 122 -22.20 4.78 0.41
CA GLU A 122 -22.18 4.14 1.72
C GLU A 122 -20.82 4.30 2.38
N VAL A 123 -19.74 4.00 1.65
CA VAL A 123 -18.36 4.19 2.14
C VAL A 123 -18.10 5.65 2.50
N LYS A 124 -18.48 6.59 1.62
CA LYS A 124 -18.35 8.03 1.90
C LYS A 124 -19.09 8.45 3.18
N ARG A 125 -20.31 7.93 3.39
CA ARG A 125 -21.09 8.18 4.61
C ARG A 125 -20.42 7.60 5.85
N ARG A 126 -19.85 6.39 5.77
CA ARG A 126 -19.12 5.77 6.87
C ARG A 126 -17.88 6.55 7.28
N ILE A 127 -17.14 7.09 6.30
CA ILE A 127 -16.00 7.98 6.55
C ILE A 127 -16.49 9.27 7.22
N ALA A 128 -17.48 9.95 6.65
CA ALA A 128 -17.98 11.23 7.15
C ALA A 128 -18.62 11.13 8.55
N ALA A 129 -19.39 10.07 8.81
CA ALA A 129 -20.09 9.85 10.08
C ALA A 129 -19.15 9.51 11.25
N LYS A 130 -17.89 9.15 10.96
CA LYS A 130 -16.89 8.78 11.97
C LYS A 130 -15.83 9.86 12.21
N SER A 131 -15.88 10.97 11.47
CA SER A 131 -15.04 12.17 11.64
C SER A 131 -15.68 13.24 12.55
N THR A 132 -16.80 12.92 13.21
CA THR A 132 -17.54 13.78 14.16
C THR A 132 -17.51 13.14 15.53
#